data_AF-A0A209A900-F1
#
_entry.id   AF-A0A209A900-F1
#
_cell.length_a   1.000
_cell.length_b   1.000
_cell.length_c   1.000
_cell.angle_alpha   90.00
_cell.angle_beta   90.00
_cell.angle_gamma   90.00
#
_symmetry.space_group_name_H-M   'P 1'
#
loop_
_entity.id
_entity.type
_entity.pdbx_description
1 polymer ?
#
loop_
_entity_poly.entity_id
_entity_poly.type
_entity_poly.pdbx_seq_one_letter_code
_entity_poly.pdbx_strand_id
1 'polypeptide(L)'
;MKAYTLKEDKYSGELHLFEGDMNPEGSKYKCKSGSKSICKKMDTGDNKGNRFTCATEQEARVEIAKIGRKVCGTCVSHLYESY
;
A
#
# COMPACT_ATOMS: atom_id res chain seq x y z
N MET A 1 12.82 -7.26 -2.74
CA MET A 1 12.18 -6.94 -1.44
C MET A 1 10.88 -6.23 -1.75
N LYS A 2 9.75 -6.71 -1.21
CA LYS A 2 8.44 -6.10 -1.49
C LYS A 2 8.35 -4.71 -0.85
N ALA A 3 7.68 -3.81 -1.55
CA ALA A 3 7.36 -2.46 -1.11
C ALA A 3 5.85 -2.29 -1.06
N TYR A 4 5.38 -1.63 -0.01
CA TYR A 4 3.97 -1.36 0.21
C TYR A 4 3.73 0.15 0.27
N THR A 5 2.65 0.58 -0.37
CA THR A 5 2.22 1.98 -0.40
C THR A 5 0.75 2.06 -0.08
N LEU A 6 0.38 2.81 0.95
CA LEU A 6 -1.02 2.99 1.34
C LEU A 6 -1.56 4.28 0.73
N LYS A 7 -2.59 4.16 -0.11
CA LYS A 7 -3.21 5.28 -0.81
C LYS A 7 -4.65 5.45 -0.37
N GLU A 8 -5.12 6.68 -0.32
CA GLU A 8 -6.52 6.99 -0.01
C GLU A 8 -7.33 7.16 -1.29
N ASP A 9 -8.42 6.41 -1.38
CA ASP A 9 -9.37 6.52 -2.47
C ASP A 9 -10.07 7.88 -2.43
N LYS A 10 -10.14 8.54 -3.58
CA LYS A 10 -10.70 9.89 -3.69
C LYS A 10 -12.23 9.91 -3.58
N TYR A 11 -12.90 8.78 -3.82
CA TYR A 11 -14.36 8.70 -3.82
C TYR A 11 -14.92 8.19 -2.48
N SER A 12 -14.40 7.06 -2.00
CA SER A 12 -14.85 6.39 -0.78
C SER A 12 -14.10 6.87 0.48
N GLY A 13 -12.90 7.41 0.33
CA GLY A 13 -12.02 7.74 1.46
C GLY A 13 -11.43 6.50 2.16
N GLU A 14 -11.68 5.30 1.64
CA GLU A 14 -11.07 4.05 2.09
C GLU A 14 -9.57 4.03 1.73
N LEU A 15 -8.75 3.44 2.60
CA LEU A 15 -7.32 3.31 2.37
C LEU A 15 -7.01 1.94 1.80
N HIS A 16 -6.41 1.91 0.60
CA HIS A 16 -6.01 0.68 -0.07
C HIS A 16 -4.50 0.57 -0.15
N LEU A 17 -4.02 -0.67 0.03
CA LEU A 17 -2.60 -0.98 -0.04
C LEU A 17 -2.22 -1.37 -1.46
N PHE A 18 -1.09 -0.87 -1.93
CA PHE A 18 -0.51 -1.15 -3.23
C PHE A 18 0.81 -1.88 -3.02
N GLU A 19 0.93 -3.06 -3.61
CA GLU A 19 2.17 -3.84 -3.60
C GLU A 19 3.05 -3.45 -4.79
N GLY A 20 4.36 -3.51 -4.60
CA GLY A 20 5.34 -3.58 -5.67
C GLY A 20 6.72 -3.87 -5.11
N ASP A 21 7.77 -3.35 -5.74
CA ASP A 21 9.15 -3.73 -5.45
C ASP A 21 9.98 -2.53 -4.98
N MET A 22 10.77 -2.74 -3.94
CA MET A 22 11.85 -1.82 -3.55
C MET A 22 12.91 -1.82 -4.65
N ASN A 23 13.33 -0.63 -5.06
CA ASN A 23 14.44 -0.50 -6.00
C ASN A 23 15.79 -0.56 -5.25
N PRO A 24 16.88 -0.97 -5.91
CA PRO A 24 18.20 -0.96 -5.31
C PRO A 24 18.65 0.46 -4.91
N GLU A 25 19.50 0.53 -3.88
CA GLU A 25 20.11 1.77 -3.40
C GLU A 25 20.79 2.54 -4.56
N GLY A 26 20.53 3.84 -4.66
CA GLY A 26 21.00 4.69 -5.77
C GLY A 26 20.01 4.82 -6.94
N SER A 27 18.87 4.12 -6.92
CA SER A 27 17.81 4.32 -7.91
C SER A 27 17.09 5.66 -7.73
N LYS A 28 16.70 6.31 -8.84
CA LYS A 28 15.95 7.59 -8.85
C LYS A 28 14.65 7.54 -8.03
N TYR A 29 14.04 6.36 -7.90
CA TYR A 29 12.83 6.14 -7.12
C TYR A 29 13.08 5.05 -6.08
N LYS A 30 12.60 5.24 -4.84
CA LYS A 30 12.80 4.28 -3.74
C LYS A 30 12.09 2.93 -3.97
N CYS A 31 10.92 2.96 -4.59
CA CYS A 31 10.17 1.76 -4.95
C CYS A 31 9.33 1.98 -6.21
N LYS A 32 8.82 0.89 -6.77
CA LYS A 32 7.76 0.89 -7.76
C LYS A 32 6.52 0.31 -7.11
N SER A 33 5.38 1.02 -7.19
CA SER A 33 4.08 0.47 -6.79
C SER A 33 3.32 0.01 -8.02
N GLY A 34 2.54 -1.08 -7.91
CA GLY A 34 1.61 -1.49 -8.95
C GLY A 34 0.57 -0.42 -9.30
N SER A 35 -0.06 -0.57 -10.47
CA SER A 35 -1.14 0.30 -10.93
C SER A 35 -2.44 0.08 -10.15
N LYS A 36 -2.66 -1.10 -9.58
CA LYS A 36 -3.83 -1.46 -8.77
C LYS A 36 -3.46 -1.80 -7.34
N SER A 37 -4.43 -1.64 -6.43
CA SER A 37 -4.31 -2.11 -5.06
C SER A 37 -4.22 -3.64 -5.01
N ILE A 38 -3.68 -4.17 -3.93
CA ILE A 38 -3.56 -5.62 -3.71
C ILE A 38 -4.92 -6.32 -3.72
N CYS A 39 -5.98 -5.67 -3.25
CA CYS A 39 -7.35 -6.19 -3.36
C CYS A 39 -8.02 -5.94 -4.73
N LYS A 40 -7.31 -5.28 -5.67
CA LYS A 40 -7.77 -4.93 -7.04
C LYS A 40 -9.00 -4.03 -7.11
N LYS A 41 -9.43 -3.43 -5.99
CA LYS A 41 -10.60 -2.55 -5.91
C LYS A 41 -10.30 -1.07 -6.18
N MET A 42 -9.03 -0.69 -6.22
CA MET A 42 -8.61 0.70 -6.40
C MET A 42 -7.49 0.79 -7.43
N ASP A 43 -7.67 1.65 -8.42
CA ASP A 43 -6.62 2.04 -9.36
C ASP A 43 -5.79 3.21 -8.80
N THR A 44 -4.52 3.28 -9.19
CA THR A 44 -3.62 4.36 -8.74
C THR A 44 -4.12 5.72 -9.20
N GLY A 45 -4.83 5.83 -10.33
CA GLY A 45 -5.43 7.10 -10.78
C GLY A 45 -6.57 7.60 -9.89
N ASP A 46 -7.10 6.75 -9.01
CA ASP A 46 -8.22 7.07 -8.13
C ASP A 46 -7.78 7.45 -6.71
N ASN A 47 -6.47 7.62 -6.50
CA ASN A 47 -5.98 8.13 -5.24
C ASN A 47 -6.10 9.66 -5.13
N LYS A 48 -6.37 10.16 -3.93
CA LYS A 48 -6.22 11.58 -3.56
C LYS A 48 -4.97 11.87 -2.72
N GLY A 49 -4.20 10.85 -2.38
CA GLY A 49 -2.97 11.00 -1.61
C GLY A 49 -2.45 9.70 -1.02
N ASN A 50 -1.16 9.72 -0.66
CA ASN A 50 -0.48 8.60 -0.01
C ASN A 50 -0.38 8.85 1.49
N ARG A 51 -0.66 7.84 2.30
CA ARG A 51 -0.43 7.87 3.76
C ARG A 51 0.98 7.46 4.11
N PHE A 52 1.51 6.45 3.43
CA PHE A 52 2.92 6.10 3.43
C PHE A 52 3.31 5.50 2.09
N THR A 53 4.61 5.51 1.78
CA THR A 53 5.17 5.03 0.52
C THR A 53 6.40 4.18 0.76
N CYS A 54 6.61 3.14 -0.04
CA CYS A 54 7.81 2.31 -0.03
C CYS A 54 8.13 1.72 1.36
N ALA A 55 7.10 1.30 2.09
CA ALA A 55 7.27 0.60 3.36
C ALA A 55 7.58 -0.88 3.12
N THR A 56 8.40 -1.46 3.98
CA THR A 56 8.54 -2.93 4.08
C THR A 56 7.24 -3.56 4.60
N GLU A 57 7.13 -4.89 4.51
CA GLU A 57 5.97 -5.61 5.05
C GLU A 57 5.72 -5.30 6.54
N GLN A 58 6.79 -5.32 7.35
CA GLN A 58 6.70 -5.05 8.78
C GLN A 58 6.32 -3.59 9.07
N GLU A 59 6.90 -2.63 8.36
CA GLU A 59 6.50 -1.22 8.49
C GLU A 59 5.05 -1.01 8.07
N ALA A 60 4.62 -1.62 6.96
CA ALA A 60 3.24 -1.54 6.49
C ALA A 60 2.25 -2.10 7.52
N ARG A 61 2.58 -3.23 8.17
CA ARG A 61 1.76 -3.81 9.24
C ARG A 61 1.64 -2.86 10.43
N VAL A 62 2.75 -2.26 10.86
CA VAL A 62 2.76 -1.29 11.97
C VAL A 62 1.93 -0.04 11.63
N GLU A 63 2.11 0.53 10.44
CA GLU A 63 1.40 1.74 10.03
C GLU A 63 -0.10 1.49 9.82
N ILE A 64 -0.48 0.36 9.21
CA ILE A 64 -1.89 -0.02 9.04
C ILE A 64 -2.56 -0.26 10.41
N ALA A 65 -1.86 -0.90 11.35
CA ALA A 65 -2.38 -1.12 12.70
C ALA A 65 -2.63 0.21 13.45
N LYS A 66 -1.78 1.23 13.25
CA LYS A 66 -1.97 2.57 13.83
C LYS A 66 -3.19 3.30 13.25
N ILE A 67 -3.49 3.10 11.96
CA ILE A 67 -4.61 3.74 11.28
C ILE A 67 -5.94 3.06 11.62
N GLY A 68 -5.96 1.73 11.67
CA GLY A 68 -7.13 0.94 12.02
C GLY A 68 -8.19 0.86 10.91
N ARG A 69 -9.48 0.96 11.29
CA ARG A 69 -10.64 0.59 10.45
C ARG A 69 -10.80 1.36 9.13
N LYS A 70 -10.03 2.43 8.92
CA LYS A 70 -10.03 3.17 7.65
C LYS A 70 -9.30 2.41 6.52
N VAL A 71 -8.50 1.40 6.86
CA VAL A 71 -7.81 0.54 5.89
C VAL A 71 -8.72 -0.59 5.41
N CYS A 72 -8.73 -0.80 4.10
CA CYS A 72 -9.45 -1.88 3.42
C CYS A 72 -9.12 -3.23 4.06
N GLY A 73 -10.11 -3.88 4.68
CA GLY A 73 -9.91 -5.15 5.38
C GLY A 73 -9.30 -6.25 4.49
N THR A 74 -9.67 -6.31 3.21
CA THR A 74 -9.09 -7.25 2.25
C THR A 74 -7.60 -6.98 2.00
N CYS A 75 -7.19 -5.70 1.95
CA CYS A 75 -5.77 -5.35 1.82
C CYS A 75 -4.98 -5.77 3.07
N VAL A 76 -5.59 -5.62 4.25
CA VAL A 76 -4.99 -6.08 5.51
C VAL A 76 -4.83 -7.60 5.47
N SER A 77 -5.89 -8.36 5.16
CA SER A 77 -5.81 -9.82 5.07
C SER A 77 -4.68 -10.29 4.18
N HIS A 78 -4.55 -9.74 2.96
CA HIS A 78 -3.46 -10.11 2.06
C HIS A 78 -2.06 -9.74 2.57
N LEU A 79 -1.92 -8.69 3.39
CA LEU A 79 -0.64 -8.32 4.00
C LEU A 79 -0.22 -9.30 5.12
N TYR A 80 -1.17 -9.95 5.78
CA TYR A 80 -0.93 -10.94 6.83
C TYR A 80 -0.95 -12.38 6.33
N GLU A 81 -1.36 -12.63 5.08
CA GLU A 81 -1.20 -13.92 4.42
C GLU A 81 0.29 -14.18 4.13
N SER A 82 0.92 -14.98 4.99
CA SER A 82 2.26 -15.54 4.77
C SER A 82 2.15 -16.79 3.89
N TYR A 83 2.49 -16.67 2.61
CA TYR A 83 2.70 -17.81 1.70
C TYR A 83 4.07 -18.44 1.91
#